data_AF-A0A4Q6G0S0-F1
#
_entry.id   AF-A0A4Q6G0S0-F1
#
_cell.length_a   1.000
_cell.length_b   1.000
_cell.length_c   1.000
_cell.angle_alpha   90.00
_cell.angle_beta   90.00
_cell.angle_gamma   90.00
#
_symmetry.space_group_name_H-M   'P 1'
#
loop_
_entity.id
_entity.type
_entity.pdbx_description
1 polymer ?
#
loop_
_entity_poly.entity_id
_entity_poly.type
_entity_poly.pdbx_seq_one_letter_code
_entity_poly.pdbx_strand_id
1 'polypeptide(L)'
;MSSLFFSAFLLLSDLSLVNAHSSDFCTNYTIAKVSSGELSLDLFEMSGLLSLGGKQLAHVQDSGNDPFLILTDRSGKVEQRIRFAEVSTDPEELARGVCPFNEGSCIYVMDTGDNFGWRGTRNIWAIEESTMKTAKPRIENLIFTFPGAERIDSEAAAVVGKTIFLFAKEKKHARVFALDLSAWKDGPKEAKQIADLPYTMLTGASATKD
;
A
#
# COMPACT_ATOMS: atom_id res chain seq x y z
N MET A 1 -26.50 -48.36 54.44
CA MET A 1 -26.65 -47.94 53.03
C MET A 1 -26.54 -46.43 53.01
N SER A 2 -25.46 -45.92 52.43
CA SER A 2 -25.02 -44.52 52.49
C SER A 2 -25.81 -43.68 51.49
N SER A 3 -26.45 -42.59 51.93
CA SER A 3 -27.14 -41.65 51.05
C SER A 3 -26.17 -40.54 50.64
N LEU A 4 -25.82 -40.52 49.35
CA LEU A 4 -24.98 -39.47 48.76
C LEU A 4 -25.81 -38.19 48.56
N PHE A 5 -25.32 -37.11 49.15
CA PHE A 5 -25.70 -35.73 48.85
C PHE A 5 -25.26 -35.37 47.42
N PHE A 6 -26.15 -34.77 46.64
CA PHE A 6 -25.80 -34.05 45.40
C PHE A 6 -26.22 -32.59 45.58
N SER A 7 -25.26 -31.74 45.94
CA SER A 7 -25.44 -30.29 45.95
C SER A 7 -25.32 -29.76 44.53
N ALA A 8 -26.41 -29.21 44.00
CA ALA A 8 -26.39 -28.45 42.75
C ALA A 8 -25.75 -27.08 43.00
N PHE A 9 -24.55 -26.86 42.48
CA PHE A 9 -23.87 -25.57 42.49
C PHE A 9 -24.35 -24.75 41.28
N LEU A 10 -25.27 -23.80 41.50
CA LEU A 10 -25.66 -22.81 40.49
C LEU A 10 -24.55 -21.77 40.35
N LEU A 11 -23.73 -21.90 39.31
CA LEU A 11 -22.82 -20.84 38.86
C LEU A 11 -23.67 -19.72 38.23
N LEU A 12 -23.98 -18.69 39.03
CA LEU A 12 -24.40 -17.40 38.51
C LEU A 12 -23.18 -16.75 37.84
N SER A 13 -23.07 -16.90 36.53
CA SER A 13 -22.16 -16.08 35.74
C SER A 13 -22.71 -14.65 35.73
N ASP A 14 -22.04 -13.74 36.43
CA ASP A 14 -22.26 -12.31 36.31
C ASP A 14 -22.00 -11.91 34.84
N LEU A 15 -23.08 -11.77 34.07
CA LEU A 15 -23.09 -10.97 32.86
C LEU A 15 -23.03 -9.50 33.30
N SER A 16 -21.86 -9.07 33.76
CA SER A 16 -21.52 -7.65 33.75
C SER A 16 -21.48 -7.22 32.29
N LEU A 17 -22.64 -6.73 31.81
CA LEU A 17 -22.75 -5.88 30.64
C LEU A 17 -21.66 -4.82 30.77
N VAL A 18 -20.61 -4.96 29.96
CA VAL A 18 -19.69 -3.85 29.71
C VAL A 18 -20.57 -2.76 29.13
N ASN A 19 -20.89 -1.75 29.93
CA ASN A 19 -21.39 -0.49 29.43
C ASN A 19 -20.32 0.00 28.46
N ALA A 20 -20.56 -0.26 27.17
CA ALA A 20 -19.82 0.40 26.12
C ALA A 20 -20.03 1.89 26.38
N HIS A 21 -18.99 2.54 26.89
CA HIS A 21 -18.93 3.98 26.88
C HIS A 21 -19.18 4.37 25.43
N SER A 22 -20.37 4.91 25.16
CA SER A 22 -20.64 5.64 23.93
C SER A 22 -19.83 6.93 24.03
N SER A 23 -18.52 6.82 23.89
CA SER A 23 -17.67 7.96 23.59
C SER A 23 -18.26 8.55 22.32
N ASP A 24 -18.69 9.80 22.40
CA ASP A 24 -19.17 10.63 21.30
C ASP A 24 -18.37 10.33 20.03
N PHE A 25 -18.90 9.44 19.20
CA PHE A 25 -18.51 9.42 17.80
C PHE A 25 -18.94 10.77 17.26
N CYS A 26 -18.02 11.53 16.66
CA CYS A 26 -18.33 12.81 16.03
C CYS A 26 -19.49 12.62 15.04
N THR A 27 -20.73 12.90 15.49
CA THR A 27 -21.92 12.73 14.66
C THR A 27 -22.02 13.82 13.61
N ASN A 28 -21.33 14.94 13.83
CA ASN A 28 -21.22 16.06 12.93
C ASN A 28 -19.78 16.59 12.95
N TYR A 29 -19.08 16.48 11.81
CA TYR A 29 -17.86 17.25 11.56
C TYR A 29 -18.22 18.44 10.69
N THR A 30 -17.85 19.65 11.14
CA THR A 30 -17.85 20.82 10.26
C THR A 30 -16.39 21.04 9.87
N ILE A 31 -15.95 20.39 8.79
CA ILE A 31 -14.61 20.64 8.25
C ILE A 31 -14.71 21.95 7.47
N ALA A 32 -14.26 23.05 8.08
CA ALA A 32 -13.93 24.23 7.30
C ALA A 32 -12.87 23.80 6.28
N LYS A 33 -13.11 24.07 4.98
CA LYS A 33 -12.08 23.83 3.96
C LYS A 33 -10.88 24.71 4.31
N VAL A 34 -9.81 24.11 4.79
CA VAL A 34 -8.54 24.78 5.00
C VAL A 34 -7.70 24.54 3.75
N SER A 35 -7.36 25.62 3.04
CA SER A 35 -6.31 25.56 2.02
C SER A 35 -4.97 25.84 2.69
N SER A 36 -4.00 24.93 2.54
CA SER A 36 -2.65 25.09 3.10
C SER A 36 -1.59 25.33 2.03
N GLY A 37 -1.99 25.42 0.75
CA GLY A 37 -1.10 25.64 -0.38
C GLY A 37 -1.73 25.25 -1.70
N GLU A 38 -0.92 25.27 -2.76
CA GLU A 38 -1.30 24.95 -4.13
C GLU A 38 -0.21 24.06 -4.75
N LEU A 39 -0.62 22.97 -5.40
CA LEU A 39 0.29 22.06 -6.07
C LEU A 39 0.71 22.67 -7.41
N SER A 40 1.99 22.51 -7.78
CA SER A 40 2.46 22.93 -9.11
C SER A 40 1.68 22.22 -10.22
N LEU A 41 1.46 22.92 -11.34
CA LEU A 41 0.91 22.30 -12.57
C LEU A 41 1.79 21.16 -13.09
N ASP A 42 3.06 21.12 -12.70
CA ASP A 42 3.98 20.01 -13.02
C ASP A 42 3.60 18.68 -12.32
N LEU A 43 2.57 18.68 -11.46
CA LEU A 43 2.00 17.50 -10.81
C LEU A 43 0.65 17.12 -11.43
N PHE A 44 0.54 17.28 -12.75
CA PHE A 44 -0.65 16.87 -13.50
C PHE A 44 -0.72 15.33 -13.55
N GLU A 45 -1.83 14.75 -13.10
CA GLU A 45 -2.13 13.30 -13.18
C GLU A 45 -1.24 12.40 -12.27
N MET A 46 -1.42 12.54 -10.95
CA MET A 46 -0.77 11.68 -9.95
C MET A 46 -1.70 10.53 -9.54
N SER A 47 -1.17 9.31 -9.47
CA SER A 47 -1.89 8.08 -9.07
C SER A 47 -1.62 7.70 -7.61
N GLY A 48 -0.36 7.75 -7.17
CA GLY A 48 0.05 7.38 -5.81
C GLY A 48 0.45 8.57 -4.92
N LEU A 49 0.06 8.53 -3.64
CA LEU A 49 0.38 9.54 -2.63
C LEU A 49 0.77 8.90 -1.28
N LEU A 50 1.93 9.30 -0.72
CA LEU A 50 2.42 8.81 0.56
C LEU A 50 2.89 9.94 1.48
N SER A 51 2.48 9.91 2.76
CA SER A 51 3.01 10.86 3.76
C SER A 51 4.33 10.37 4.36
N LEU A 52 5.37 11.21 4.31
CA LEU A 52 6.68 10.93 4.88
C LEU A 52 6.90 11.77 6.15
N GLY A 53 6.60 11.15 7.30
CA GLY A 53 6.86 11.75 8.62
C GLY A 53 6.10 13.05 8.89
N GLY A 54 4.93 13.26 8.25
CA GLY A 54 4.06 14.41 8.47
C GLY A 54 4.63 15.76 7.99
N LYS A 55 5.74 15.76 7.25
CA LYS A 55 6.38 16.98 6.74
C LYS A 55 6.46 17.01 5.22
N GLN A 56 6.64 15.85 4.61
CA GLN A 56 6.74 15.70 3.16
C GLN A 56 5.64 14.77 2.64
N LEU A 57 5.26 14.97 1.40
CA LEU A 57 4.40 14.09 0.62
C LEU A 57 5.20 13.57 -0.56
N ALA A 58 5.11 12.27 -0.82
CA ALA A 58 5.67 11.65 -2.00
C ALA A 58 4.55 11.35 -2.98
N HIS A 59 4.82 11.59 -4.26
CA HIS A 59 3.88 11.43 -5.37
C HIS A 59 4.52 10.62 -6.48
N VAL A 60 3.71 9.87 -7.21
CA VAL A 60 4.10 9.26 -8.48
C VAL A 60 3.08 9.59 -9.56
N GLN A 61 3.56 9.74 -10.78
CA GLN A 61 2.74 10.04 -11.95
C GLN A 61 2.18 8.76 -12.56
N ASP A 62 0.96 8.85 -13.06
CA ASP A 62 0.24 7.80 -13.79
C ASP A 62 0.76 7.65 -15.25
N SER A 63 0.42 6.55 -15.93
CA SER A 63 0.33 6.45 -17.39
C SER A 63 1.61 6.69 -18.18
N GLY A 64 2.75 6.26 -17.63
CA GLY A 64 4.02 6.23 -18.34
C GLY A 64 4.66 7.61 -18.53
N ASN A 65 4.21 8.58 -17.75
CA ASN A 65 4.87 9.88 -17.58
C ASN A 65 6.27 9.70 -16.99
N ASP A 66 7.01 10.81 -16.83
CA ASP A 66 8.40 10.76 -16.39
C ASP A 66 8.57 9.96 -15.07
N PRO A 67 9.50 8.97 -15.02
CA PRO A 67 9.65 8.01 -13.92
C PRO A 67 10.35 8.64 -12.70
N PHE A 68 9.68 9.60 -12.07
CA PHE A 68 10.13 10.28 -10.87
C PHE A 68 9.22 10.00 -9.67
N LEU A 69 9.85 9.76 -8.53
CA LEU A 69 9.24 9.98 -7.23
C LEU A 69 9.40 11.47 -6.91
N ILE A 70 8.29 12.19 -6.78
CA ILE A 70 8.31 13.64 -6.53
C ILE A 70 8.00 13.87 -5.07
N LEU A 71 8.87 14.61 -4.37
CA LEU A 71 8.66 14.99 -2.98
C LEU A 71 8.23 16.45 -2.89
N THR A 72 7.12 16.70 -2.22
CA THR A 72 6.66 18.05 -1.88
C THR A 72 6.62 18.26 -0.39
N ASP A 73 6.71 19.51 0.06
CA ASP A 73 6.26 19.86 1.40
C ASP A 73 4.72 19.86 1.49
N ARG A 74 4.18 20.18 2.68
CA ARG A 74 2.72 20.24 2.91
C ARG A 74 2.02 21.42 2.25
N SER A 75 2.75 22.42 1.76
CA SER A 75 2.22 23.52 0.96
C SER A 75 2.13 23.19 -0.52
N GLY A 76 2.63 22.02 -0.93
CA GLY A 76 2.65 21.58 -2.33
C GLY A 76 3.90 22.02 -3.09
N LYS A 77 4.85 22.68 -2.44
CA LYS A 77 6.13 23.07 -3.06
C LYS A 77 6.99 21.83 -3.29
N VAL A 78 7.44 21.64 -4.53
CA VAL A 78 8.37 20.56 -4.89
C VAL A 78 9.74 20.81 -4.24
N GLU A 79 10.20 19.85 -3.45
CA GLU A 79 11.50 19.87 -2.78
C GLU A 79 12.54 19.01 -3.51
N GLN A 80 12.11 17.88 -4.08
CA GLN A 80 13.01 16.93 -4.72
C GLN A 80 12.30 16.08 -5.79
N ARG A 81 13.05 15.66 -6.80
CA ARG A 81 12.65 14.62 -7.76
C ARG A 81 13.70 13.52 -7.79
N ILE A 82 13.28 12.27 -7.62
CA ILE A 82 14.16 11.09 -7.63
C ILE A 82 13.77 10.24 -8.84
N ARG A 83 14.65 10.14 -9.84
CA ARG A 83 14.43 9.26 -10.99
C ARG A 83 14.60 7.82 -10.53
N PHE A 84 13.54 7.01 -10.64
CA PHE A 84 13.58 5.60 -10.21
C PHE A 84 13.78 4.63 -11.37
N ALA A 85 13.50 5.04 -12.61
CA ALA A 85 13.72 4.26 -13.82
C ALA A 85 14.16 5.15 -15.00
N GLU A 86 14.67 4.54 -16.07
CA GLU A 86 14.80 5.22 -17.35
C GLU A 86 13.42 5.42 -18.02
N VAL A 87 12.56 4.41 -17.89
CA VAL A 87 11.18 4.38 -18.40
C VAL A 87 10.29 3.66 -17.39
N SER A 88 9.11 4.19 -17.12
CA SER A 88 8.00 3.51 -16.45
C SER A 88 6.83 3.33 -17.42
N THR A 89 5.95 2.37 -17.16
CA THR A 89 4.79 2.11 -18.03
C THR A 89 3.50 2.66 -17.45
N ASP A 90 3.16 2.27 -16.22
CA ASP A 90 1.89 2.62 -15.58
C ASP A 90 2.03 2.54 -14.04
N PRO A 91 2.75 3.50 -13.41
CA PRO A 91 2.81 3.59 -11.96
C PRO A 91 1.46 3.96 -11.36
N GLU A 92 0.96 3.15 -10.44
CA GLU A 92 -0.39 3.33 -9.86
C GLU A 92 -0.36 3.70 -8.38
N GLU A 93 0.62 3.21 -7.63
CA GLU A 93 0.58 3.29 -6.17
C GLU A 93 1.96 3.49 -5.55
N LEU A 94 1.96 4.15 -4.39
CA LEU A 94 3.10 4.23 -3.48
C LEU A 94 2.80 3.48 -2.19
N ALA A 95 3.68 2.54 -1.83
CA ALA A 95 3.61 1.88 -0.54
C ALA A 95 4.89 2.10 0.27
N ARG A 96 4.81 1.92 1.59
CA ARG A 96 5.95 2.01 2.51
C ARG A 96 6.08 0.73 3.30
N GLY A 97 7.29 0.21 3.43
CA GLY A 97 7.53 -1.04 4.15
C GLY A 97 8.99 -1.30 4.46
N VAL A 98 9.30 -2.46 5.03
CA VAL A 98 10.70 -2.85 5.33
C VAL A 98 11.48 -3.04 4.04
N CYS A 99 12.74 -2.57 3.97
CA CYS A 99 13.53 -2.75 2.76
C CYS A 99 13.86 -4.24 2.48
N PRO A 100 13.87 -4.68 1.20
CA PRO A 100 14.13 -6.08 0.86
C PRO A 100 15.63 -6.45 0.92
N PHE A 101 16.52 -5.45 0.91
CA PHE A 101 17.97 -5.63 0.74
C PHE A 101 18.83 -5.14 1.92
N ASN A 102 18.26 -4.51 2.93
CA ASN A 102 18.94 -4.11 4.16
C ASN A 102 17.96 -3.85 5.31
N GLU A 103 18.50 -3.55 6.48
CA GLU A 103 17.71 -3.04 7.60
C GLU A 103 17.28 -1.59 7.30
N GLY A 104 15.98 -1.31 7.38
CA GLY A 104 15.45 0.02 7.09
C GLY A 104 14.05 0.01 6.50
N SER A 105 13.65 1.15 5.97
CA SER A 105 12.36 1.38 5.33
C SER A 105 12.54 1.85 3.90
N CYS A 106 11.70 1.32 3.02
CA CYS A 106 11.71 1.60 1.60
C CYS A 106 10.34 2.16 1.18
N ILE A 107 10.39 3.07 0.22
CA ILE A 107 9.22 3.45 -0.57
C ILE A 107 9.19 2.55 -1.80
N TYR A 108 8.02 1.99 -2.08
CA TYR A 108 7.77 1.14 -3.22
C TYR A 108 6.95 1.90 -4.25
N VAL A 109 7.43 1.96 -5.48
CA VAL A 109 6.67 2.45 -6.63
C VAL A 109 6.13 1.25 -7.40
N MET A 110 4.80 1.16 -7.46
CA MET A 110 4.09 0.05 -8.09
C MET A 110 3.77 0.39 -9.54
N ASP A 111 4.65 -0.03 -10.46
CA ASP A 111 4.39 0.06 -11.90
C ASP A 111 3.61 -1.19 -12.34
N THR A 112 2.33 -1.20 -11.94
CA THR A 112 1.44 -2.36 -11.97
C THR A 112 0.19 -2.21 -12.83
N GLY A 113 -0.14 -0.99 -13.27
CA GLY A 113 -1.30 -0.72 -14.14
C GLY A 113 -1.22 -1.43 -15.48
N ASP A 114 -2.34 -1.89 -16.01
CA ASP A 114 -2.42 -2.51 -17.33
C ASP A 114 -3.84 -2.42 -17.88
N ASN A 115 -4.38 -1.20 -17.95
CA ASN A 115 -5.74 -0.91 -18.43
C ASN A 115 -6.08 -1.61 -19.77
N PHE A 116 -5.09 -1.82 -20.64
CA PHE A 116 -5.27 -2.49 -21.93
C PHE A 116 -5.01 -4.01 -21.91
N GLY A 117 -4.47 -4.55 -20.83
CA GLY A 117 -4.17 -5.98 -20.68
C GLY A 117 -3.12 -6.44 -21.69
N TRP A 118 -2.02 -5.71 -21.86
CA TRP A 118 -0.96 -6.02 -22.83
C TRP A 118 0.35 -6.41 -22.19
N ARG A 119 0.55 -6.10 -20.91
CA ARG A 119 1.81 -6.31 -20.20
C ARG A 119 1.88 -7.75 -19.67
N GLY A 120 2.94 -8.49 -20.03
CA GLY A 120 3.20 -9.84 -19.51
C GLY A 120 3.95 -9.87 -18.17
N THR A 121 4.60 -8.78 -17.80
CA THR A 121 5.34 -8.60 -16.54
C THR A 121 5.03 -7.23 -15.94
N ARG A 122 5.34 -7.04 -14.65
CA ARG A 122 5.24 -5.76 -13.94
C ARG A 122 6.56 -5.42 -13.27
N ASN A 123 6.73 -4.15 -12.91
CA ASN A 123 7.88 -3.67 -12.16
C ASN A 123 7.45 -3.16 -10.79
N ILE A 124 8.28 -3.39 -9.78
CA ILE A 124 8.19 -2.70 -8.49
C ILE A 124 9.57 -2.13 -8.19
N TRP A 125 9.64 -0.82 -7.96
CA TRP A 125 10.89 -0.16 -7.59
C TRP A 125 10.91 0.08 -6.09
N ALA A 126 11.94 -0.42 -5.41
CA ALA A 126 12.18 -0.17 -3.99
C ALA A 126 13.26 0.91 -3.85
N ILE A 127 12.90 2.05 -3.25
CA ILE A 127 13.77 3.20 -3.00
C ILE A 127 14.06 3.27 -1.50
N GLU A 128 15.34 3.19 -1.12
CA GLU A 128 15.74 3.23 0.28
C GLU A 128 15.62 4.63 0.87
N GLU A 129 14.75 4.80 1.88
CA GLU A 129 14.43 6.11 2.44
C GLU A 129 15.67 6.83 3.01
N SER A 130 16.58 6.08 3.64
CA SER A 130 17.79 6.62 4.27
C SER A 130 18.72 7.31 3.26
N THR A 131 18.64 6.90 1.99
CA THR A 131 19.53 7.35 0.91
C THR A 131 18.88 8.37 -0.01
N MET A 132 17.59 8.64 0.13
CA MET A 132 16.85 9.55 -0.77
C MET A 132 17.45 10.95 -0.84
N LYS A 133 18.04 11.45 0.25
CA LYS A 133 18.68 12.78 0.28
C LYS A 133 20.13 12.81 -0.19
N THR A 134 20.66 11.67 -0.60
CA THR A 134 22.03 11.57 -1.12
C THR A 134 22.06 11.88 -2.62
N ALA A 135 23.26 12.14 -3.16
CA ALA A 135 23.43 12.35 -4.59
C ALA A 135 23.10 11.10 -5.44
N LYS A 136 23.08 9.92 -4.83
CA LYS A 136 22.80 8.63 -5.49
C LYS A 136 21.91 7.77 -4.58
N PRO A 137 20.59 8.00 -4.57
CA PRO A 137 19.66 7.14 -3.85
C PRO A 137 19.82 5.69 -4.29
N ARG A 138 19.68 4.76 -3.34
CA ARG A 138 19.66 3.34 -3.64
C ARG A 138 18.27 2.95 -4.11
N ILE A 139 18.22 2.35 -5.30
CA ILE A 139 16.98 1.98 -5.99
C ILE A 139 17.20 0.58 -6.58
N GLU A 140 16.26 -0.34 -6.35
CA GLU A 140 16.32 -1.71 -6.87
C GLU A 140 15.00 -2.07 -7.55
N ASN A 141 15.06 -2.72 -8.71
CA ASN A 141 13.88 -3.17 -9.45
C ASN A 141 13.57 -4.64 -9.14
N LEU A 142 12.28 -4.95 -8.96
CA LEU A 142 11.74 -6.29 -9.10
C LEU A 142 10.84 -6.38 -10.33
N ILE A 143 11.21 -7.25 -11.27
CA ILE A 143 10.35 -7.70 -12.35
C ILE A 143 9.62 -8.97 -11.90
N PHE A 144 8.29 -8.98 -11.97
CA PHE A 144 7.46 -10.11 -11.55
C PHE A 144 6.29 -10.39 -12.52
N THR A 145 5.63 -11.53 -12.35
CA THR A 145 4.43 -11.95 -13.09
C THR A 145 3.26 -12.27 -12.16
N PHE A 146 2.04 -12.20 -12.66
CA PHE A 146 0.87 -12.79 -12.00
C PHE A 146 0.75 -14.29 -12.35
N PRO A 147 -0.05 -15.08 -11.61
CA PRO A 147 -0.20 -16.52 -11.82
C PRO A 147 -0.45 -16.87 -13.28
N GLY A 148 0.30 -17.83 -13.82
CA GLY A 148 0.09 -18.32 -15.19
C GLY A 148 0.31 -17.26 -16.28
N ALA A 149 1.08 -16.20 -15.97
CA ALA A 149 1.30 -15.05 -16.85
C ALA A 149 0.01 -14.32 -17.27
N GLU A 150 -1.01 -14.32 -16.39
CA GLU A 150 -2.20 -13.50 -16.56
C GLU A 150 -1.85 -12.01 -16.68
N ARG A 151 -2.60 -11.29 -17.51
CA ARG A 151 -2.44 -9.84 -17.72
C ARG A 151 -3.40 -9.10 -16.80
N ILE A 152 -2.89 -8.73 -15.64
CA ILE A 152 -3.67 -8.17 -14.52
C ILE A 152 -3.38 -6.69 -14.36
N ASP A 153 -4.45 -5.91 -14.29
CA ASP A 153 -4.42 -4.49 -13.96
C ASP A 153 -4.51 -4.33 -12.43
N SER A 154 -3.46 -3.82 -11.78
CA SER A 154 -3.41 -3.67 -10.32
C SER A 154 -3.15 -2.23 -9.94
N GLU A 155 -4.10 -1.68 -9.19
CA GLU A 155 -4.33 -0.24 -8.98
C GLU A 155 -4.04 0.18 -7.54
N ALA A 156 -3.80 -0.79 -6.65
CA ALA A 156 -3.51 -0.53 -5.26
C ALA A 156 -2.55 -1.60 -4.71
N ALA A 157 -1.79 -1.22 -3.69
CA ALA A 157 -0.85 -2.10 -3.02
C ALA A 157 -0.56 -1.66 -1.59
N ALA A 158 -0.19 -2.62 -0.74
CA ALA A 158 0.31 -2.34 0.60
C ALA A 158 1.45 -3.30 0.94
N VAL A 159 2.39 -2.84 1.78
CA VAL A 159 3.48 -3.70 2.29
C VAL A 159 3.24 -3.98 3.77
N VAL A 160 3.07 -5.26 4.12
CA VAL A 160 2.87 -5.70 5.50
C VAL A 160 3.92 -6.76 5.84
N GLY A 161 4.77 -6.47 6.82
CA GLY A 161 5.89 -7.34 7.14
C GLY A 161 6.82 -7.50 5.94
N LYS A 162 6.99 -8.73 5.45
CA LYS A 162 7.82 -9.07 4.28
C LYS A 162 6.99 -9.39 3.03
N THR A 163 5.72 -8.98 3.00
CA THR A 163 4.80 -9.31 1.91
C THR A 163 4.23 -8.03 1.31
N ILE A 164 4.25 -7.96 -0.02
CA ILE A 164 3.54 -6.96 -0.81
C ILE A 164 2.19 -7.58 -1.17
N PHE A 165 1.11 -6.89 -0.83
CA PHE A 165 -0.24 -7.20 -1.25
C PHE A 165 -0.59 -6.29 -2.43
N LEU A 166 -1.10 -6.89 -3.50
CA LEU A 166 -1.50 -6.23 -4.74
C LEU A 166 -3.00 -6.44 -4.94
N PHE A 167 -3.72 -5.39 -5.29
CA PHE A 167 -5.17 -5.40 -5.43
C PHE A 167 -5.54 -5.11 -6.88
N ALA A 168 -6.03 -6.15 -7.57
CA ALA A 168 -6.38 -6.08 -8.96
C ALA A 168 -7.76 -5.48 -9.18
N LYS A 169 -7.88 -4.68 -10.24
CA LYS A 169 -9.15 -4.15 -10.74
C LYS A 169 -9.72 -5.09 -11.78
N GLU A 170 -10.93 -5.58 -11.51
CA GLU A 170 -11.58 -6.58 -12.35
C GLU A 170 -13.08 -6.38 -12.47
N LYS A 171 -13.66 -6.91 -13.55
CA LYS A 171 -15.07 -6.68 -13.89
C LYS A 171 -16.08 -7.25 -12.88
N LYS A 172 -15.70 -8.27 -12.11
CA LYS A 172 -16.63 -9.02 -11.23
C LYS A 172 -16.28 -8.86 -9.75
N HIS A 173 -15.05 -9.20 -9.39
CA HIS A 173 -14.51 -9.12 -8.04
C HIS A 173 -13.03 -8.83 -8.15
N ALA A 174 -12.53 -7.93 -7.32
CA ALA A 174 -11.10 -7.66 -7.21
C ALA A 174 -10.40 -8.89 -6.64
N ARG A 175 -9.28 -9.26 -7.24
CA ARG A 175 -8.40 -10.32 -6.75
C ARG A 175 -7.26 -9.70 -5.95
N VAL A 176 -6.90 -10.36 -4.86
CA VAL A 176 -5.75 -9.98 -4.04
C VAL A 176 -4.62 -10.95 -4.29
N PHE A 177 -3.44 -10.41 -4.58
CA PHE A 177 -2.22 -11.18 -4.78
C PHE A 177 -1.19 -10.83 -3.70
N ALA A 178 -0.32 -11.78 -3.40
CA ALA A 178 0.78 -11.63 -2.47
C ALA A 178 2.12 -11.93 -3.16
N LEU A 179 3.12 -11.10 -2.89
CA LEU A 179 4.48 -11.27 -3.36
C LEU A 179 5.44 -11.08 -2.18
N ASP A 180 6.30 -12.07 -1.94
CA ASP A 180 7.25 -12.01 -0.82
C ASP A 180 8.48 -11.18 -1.21
N LEU A 181 9.03 -10.41 -0.26
CA LEU A 181 10.21 -9.57 -0.51
C LEU A 181 11.48 -10.37 -0.85
N SER A 182 11.51 -11.67 -0.59
CA SER A 182 12.55 -12.58 -1.09
C SER A 182 12.65 -12.61 -2.62
N ALA A 183 11.61 -12.17 -3.35
CA ALA A 183 11.62 -12.06 -4.81
C ALA A 183 12.73 -11.13 -5.36
N TRP A 184 13.23 -10.17 -4.57
CA TRP A 184 14.40 -9.35 -4.93
C TRP A 184 15.72 -10.14 -4.93
N LYS A 185 15.74 -11.34 -4.36
CA LYS A 185 16.91 -12.21 -4.27
C LYS A 185 16.67 -13.47 -5.10
N ASP A 186 16.34 -14.56 -4.44
CA ASP A 186 16.18 -15.92 -4.95
C ASP A 186 14.75 -16.45 -4.77
N GLY A 187 13.86 -15.66 -4.19
CA GLY A 187 12.46 -16.01 -4.01
C GLY A 187 11.66 -16.04 -5.33
N PRO A 188 10.46 -16.64 -5.32
CA PRO A 188 9.58 -16.68 -6.48
C PRO A 188 9.21 -15.27 -6.96
N LYS A 189 9.29 -15.05 -8.28
CA LYS A 189 8.89 -13.80 -8.94
C LYS A 189 7.51 -13.88 -9.58
N GLU A 190 6.71 -14.87 -9.18
CA GLU A 190 5.30 -14.97 -9.51
C GLU A 190 4.48 -14.64 -8.26
N ALA A 191 3.60 -13.64 -8.37
CA ALA A 191 2.68 -13.29 -7.28
C ALA A 191 1.63 -14.40 -7.12
N LYS A 192 1.19 -14.65 -5.88
CA LYS A 192 0.21 -15.67 -5.56
C LYS A 192 -1.15 -15.05 -5.27
N GLN A 193 -2.23 -15.49 -5.93
CA GLN A 193 -3.59 -15.10 -5.52
C GLN A 193 -3.91 -15.67 -4.14
N ILE A 194 -4.42 -14.83 -3.24
CA ILE A 194 -4.71 -15.20 -1.85
C ILE A 194 -6.16 -14.96 -1.43
N ALA A 195 -6.90 -14.10 -2.14
CA ALA A 195 -8.28 -13.78 -1.82
C ALA A 195 -9.03 -13.15 -3.00
N ASP A 196 -10.34 -13.16 -2.90
CA ASP A 196 -11.28 -12.40 -3.73
C ASP A 196 -12.05 -11.44 -2.83
N LEU A 197 -12.29 -10.21 -3.30
CA LEU A 197 -13.03 -9.18 -2.58
C LEU A 197 -14.42 -8.98 -3.20
N PRO A 198 -15.47 -8.64 -2.43
CA PRO A 198 -16.84 -8.54 -2.94
C PRO A 198 -17.12 -7.28 -3.78
N TYR A 199 -16.08 -6.55 -4.17
CA TYR A 199 -16.14 -5.32 -4.97
C TYR A 199 -15.07 -5.37 -6.06
N THR A 200 -15.21 -4.54 -7.10
CA THR A 200 -14.46 -4.68 -8.37
C THR A 200 -13.12 -3.97 -8.38
N MET A 201 -12.87 -3.01 -7.49
CA MET A 201 -11.71 -2.13 -7.57
C MET A 201 -11.34 -1.53 -6.21
N LEU A 202 -10.04 -1.36 -5.99
CA LEU A 202 -9.44 -0.46 -5.01
C LEU A 202 -8.37 0.33 -5.75
N THR A 203 -8.35 1.64 -5.55
CA THR A 203 -7.38 2.56 -6.18
C THR A 203 -6.45 3.18 -5.13
N GLY A 204 -6.41 2.59 -3.94
CA GLY A 204 -5.62 3.06 -2.81
C GLY A 204 -5.56 2.01 -1.72
N ALA A 205 -4.36 1.70 -1.23
CA ALA A 205 -4.18 0.88 -0.04
C ALA A 205 -3.01 1.38 0.81
N SER A 206 -3.15 1.24 2.13
CA SER A 206 -2.07 1.59 3.06
C SER A 206 -2.10 0.66 4.25
N ALA A 207 -0.93 0.40 4.81
CA ALA A 207 -0.79 -0.35 6.04
C ALA A 207 0.21 0.38 6.95
N THR A 208 -0.13 0.47 8.22
CA THR A 208 0.75 0.95 9.27
C THR A 208 1.18 -0.23 10.14
N LYS A 209 2.35 -0.11 10.79
CA LYS A 209 2.60 -0.93 11.97
C LYS A 209 1.69 -0.38 13.06
N ASP A 210 0.61 -1.10 13.38
CA ASP A 210 -0.16 -0.85 14.59
C ASP A 210 0.72 -0.95 15.84
#